data_AF-S9Q8M5-F1
#
_entry.id   AF-S9Q8M5-F1
#
_cell.length_a   1.000
_cell.length_b   1.000
_cell.length_c   1.000
_cell.angle_alpha   90.00
_cell.angle_beta   90.00
_cell.angle_gamma   90.00
#
_symmetry.space_group_name_H-M   'P 1'
#
loop_
_entity.id
_entity.type
_entity.pdbx_description
1 polymer ?
#
loop_
_entity_poly.entity_id
_entity_poly.type
_entity_poly.pdbx_seq_one_letter_code
_entity_poly.pdbx_strand_id
1 'polypeptide(L)'
;MRHAIRPLLVLILLAGCGDPVRDVPKLSDVQMDDTAGAAEALPAEDGTRAMGGPAEAAIEAEKGRERGGLLRLFRSRAEAAKTSEAETANGTAEAAPETSSSGGGLLAGLFSGGGGAHEKGAPDYREVGPGATLPYGEMARLCGVPAERLGARIARYPERGRGYALHDSAPGTSGPRSLFLTGFDDGCARQVTGALAIFGTPEMHEQLRYGLPSDTIPYSASDAAYERVKQQVCGTGRGKPCGRRLNRLSRDTVFVTVYERYGGDTYRNMLLHDGDVLAYDGG
;
A
#
# COMPACT_ATOMS: atom_id res chain seq x y z
N MET A 1 61.01 30.84 -56.40
CA MET A 1 60.73 30.55 -54.97
C MET A 1 59.26 30.85 -54.70
N ARG A 2 58.54 29.90 -54.07
CA ARG A 2 57.22 30.00 -53.41
C ARG A 2 55.96 29.92 -54.28
N HIS A 3 55.53 28.66 -54.47
CA HIS A 3 54.13 28.25 -54.60
C HIS A 3 53.31 28.68 -53.37
N ALA A 4 52.01 28.91 -53.50
CA ALA A 4 51.00 28.25 -52.65
C ALA A 4 49.55 28.74 -52.84
N ILE A 5 48.68 27.81 -53.26
CA ILE A 5 47.40 27.48 -52.62
C ILE A 5 46.28 28.53 -52.71
N ARG A 6 45.39 28.32 -53.70
CA ARG A 6 43.93 28.45 -53.52
C ARG A 6 43.22 27.59 -54.57
N PRO A 7 42.86 26.35 -54.19
CA PRO A 7 41.48 25.94 -54.37
C PRO A 7 41.00 25.21 -53.11
N LEU A 8 40.48 25.97 -52.15
CA LEU A 8 39.79 25.42 -50.97
C LEU A 8 38.32 25.86 -51.04
N LEU A 9 37.58 25.36 -52.04
CA LEU A 9 36.12 25.56 -52.11
C LEU A 9 35.35 24.45 -52.86
N VAL A 10 35.93 23.27 -53.09
CA VAL A 10 35.26 22.18 -53.85
C VAL A 10 35.30 20.82 -53.12
N LEU A 11 35.47 20.82 -51.79
CA LEU A 11 35.64 19.56 -51.02
C LEU A 11 34.75 19.44 -49.77
N ILE A 12 33.55 20.05 -49.78
CA ILE A 12 32.60 20.01 -48.63
C ILE A 12 31.28 19.27 -48.96
N LEU A 13 31.18 18.55 -50.10
CA LEU A 13 29.93 17.88 -50.51
C LEU A 13 29.92 16.34 -50.38
N LEU A 14 30.86 15.72 -49.65
CA LEU A 14 30.95 14.25 -49.55
C LEU A 14 30.89 13.66 -48.13
N ALA A 15 30.57 14.46 -47.11
CA ALA A 15 30.44 13.97 -45.73
C ALA A 15 28.97 14.02 -45.28
N GLY A 16 28.17 13.00 -45.62
CA GLY A 16 26.77 12.98 -45.23
C GLY A 16 25.98 11.74 -45.63
N CYS A 17 26.50 10.54 -45.36
CA CYS A 17 25.74 9.27 -45.34
C CYS A 17 26.47 8.25 -44.44
N GLY A 18 26.80 8.64 -43.21
CA GLY A 18 27.15 7.68 -42.17
C GLY A 18 25.89 7.42 -41.35
N ASP A 19 25.29 6.24 -41.51
CA ASP A 19 24.13 5.78 -40.74
C ASP A 19 24.61 5.36 -39.34
N PRO A 20 24.46 6.21 -38.30
CA PRO A 20 25.07 5.99 -37.00
C PRO A 20 24.32 4.94 -36.17
N VAL A 21 23.28 4.33 -36.72
CA VAL A 21 22.40 3.36 -36.04
C VAL A 21 22.66 1.92 -36.48
N ARG A 22 23.53 1.72 -37.49
CA ARG A 22 23.88 0.39 -38.00
C ARG A 22 24.65 -0.48 -37.00
N ASP A 23 25.39 0.15 -36.09
CA ASP A 23 26.21 -0.53 -35.08
C ASP A 23 25.50 -0.68 -33.72
N VAL A 24 24.18 -0.45 -33.66
CA VAL A 24 23.43 -0.73 -32.43
C VAL A 24 23.09 -2.23 -32.41
N PRO A 25 23.65 -3.01 -31.46
CA PRO A 25 23.32 -4.43 -31.33
C PRO A 25 21.82 -4.58 -31.09
N LYS A 26 21.16 -5.39 -31.91
CA LYS A 26 19.71 -5.62 -31.79
C LYS A 26 19.46 -6.62 -30.68
N LEU A 27 18.34 -6.45 -29.97
CA LEU A 27 17.89 -7.41 -28.96
C LEU A 27 17.70 -8.83 -29.54
N SER A 28 17.50 -8.95 -30.86
CA SER A 28 17.43 -10.24 -31.56
C SER A 28 18.77 -10.99 -31.62
N ASP A 29 19.89 -10.30 -31.39
CA ASP A 29 21.24 -10.85 -31.55
C ASP A 29 21.81 -11.33 -30.21
N VAL A 30 21.06 -11.14 -29.11
CA VAL A 30 21.36 -11.71 -27.81
C VAL A 30 20.81 -13.13 -27.78
N GLN A 31 21.70 -14.12 -27.92
CA GLN A 31 21.37 -15.51 -27.63
C GLN A 31 20.96 -15.61 -26.16
N MET A 32 19.68 -15.83 -25.90
CA MET A 32 19.23 -16.29 -24.59
C MET A 32 19.56 -17.77 -24.51
N ASP A 33 20.48 -18.11 -23.62
CA ASP A 33 20.78 -19.49 -23.27
C ASP A 33 19.60 -20.02 -22.42
N ASP A 34 18.97 -21.11 -22.84
CA ASP A 34 17.81 -21.72 -22.15
C ASP A 34 18.14 -22.22 -20.73
N THR A 35 19.40 -22.09 -20.29
CA THR A 35 19.87 -22.44 -18.95
C THR A 35 20.12 -21.24 -18.03
N ALA A 36 19.91 -20.00 -18.51
CA ALA A 36 20.04 -18.77 -17.70
C ALA A 36 18.82 -18.51 -16.79
N GLY A 37 18.38 -19.55 -16.09
CA GLY A 37 17.24 -19.58 -15.17
C GLY A 37 17.56 -20.31 -13.88
N ALA A 38 18.79 -20.19 -13.37
CA ALA A 38 19.13 -20.63 -12.02
C ALA A 38 20.20 -19.68 -11.45
N ALA A 39 19.76 -18.73 -10.62
CA ALA A 39 20.65 -18.10 -9.68
C ALA A 39 20.97 -19.15 -8.60
N GLU A 40 22.05 -19.90 -8.80
CA GLU A 40 22.63 -20.77 -7.78
C GLU A 40 23.14 -19.88 -6.64
N ALA A 41 22.44 -19.94 -5.51
CA ALA A 41 22.87 -19.29 -4.29
C ALA A 41 24.21 -19.88 -3.87
N LEU A 42 25.22 -19.02 -3.73
CA LEU A 42 26.52 -19.37 -3.17
C LEU A 42 26.33 -20.07 -1.80
N PRO A 43 27.10 -21.15 -1.51
CA PRO A 43 27.04 -21.79 -0.21
C PRO A 43 27.56 -20.83 0.88
N ALA A 44 26.89 -20.86 2.02
CA ALA A 44 27.32 -20.15 3.23
C ALA A 44 28.64 -20.73 3.73
N GLU A 45 29.67 -19.89 3.77
CA GLU A 45 30.95 -20.22 4.40
C GLU A 45 30.79 -20.20 5.93
N ASP A 46 31.00 -21.36 6.53
CA ASP A 46 31.01 -21.61 7.97
C ASP A 46 32.27 -20.96 8.60
N GLY A 47 32.10 -19.77 9.15
CA GLY A 47 33.17 -18.96 9.73
C GLY A 47 33.21 -18.99 11.26
N THR A 48 33.47 -20.15 11.85
CA THR A 48 33.84 -20.23 13.27
C THR A 48 35.30 -19.85 13.45
N ARG A 49 35.60 -18.63 13.96
CA ARG A 49 36.83 -18.41 14.73
C ARG A 49 36.71 -17.31 15.79
N ALA A 50 37.10 -17.72 16.99
CA ALA A 50 37.14 -17.04 18.27
C ALA A 50 37.96 -15.74 18.34
N MET A 51 37.46 -14.82 19.16
CA MET A 51 38.18 -13.82 19.96
C MET A 51 37.25 -13.57 21.17
N GLY A 52 37.53 -13.94 22.42
CA GLY A 52 38.80 -13.94 23.13
C GLY A 52 38.90 -12.64 23.96
N GLY A 53 38.22 -12.58 25.11
CA GLY A 53 38.29 -11.45 26.05
C GLY A 53 38.01 -11.92 27.50
N PRO A 54 38.87 -11.63 28.49
CA PRO A 54 38.74 -12.14 29.85
C PRO A 54 38.01 -11.18 30.83
N ALA A 55 37.31 -11.82 31.77
CA ALA A 55 37.10 -11.56 33.20
C ALA A 55 37.04 -10.13 33.78
N GLU A 56 35.88 -9.88 34.41
CA GLU A 56 35.63 -9.37 35.79
C GLU A 56 36.49 -8.25 36.40
N ALA A 57 35.80 -7.17 36.81
CA ALA A 57 35.96 -6.58 38.14
C ALA A 57 34.70 -5.81 38.57
N ALA A 58 34.22 -6.12 39.77
CA ALA A 58 33.12 -5.46 40.47
C ALA A 58 33.54 -4.11 41.08
N ILE A 59 32.63 -3.13 41.13
CA ILE A 59 32.59 -2.07 42.16
C ILE A 59 31.13 -1.76 42.52
N GLU A 60 30.96 -1.46 43.80
CA GLU A 60 29.78 -1.42 44.65
C GLU A 60 28.77 -0.28 44.43
N ALA A 61 27.65 -0.50 45.14
CA ALA A 61 26.56 0.38 45.50
C ALA A 61 26.87 1.87 45.73
N GLU A 62 26.01 2.72 45.18
CA GLU A 62 25.80 4.08 45.64
C GLU A 62 24.29 4.31 45.87
N LYS A 63 23.99 4.92 47.01
CA LYS A 63 22.67 5.02 47.64
C LYS A 63 22.15 6.44 47.41
N GLY A 64 20.95 6.56 46.88
CA GLY A 64 20.04 7.67 47.19
C GLY A 64 20.01 8.85 46.21
N ARG A 65 18.85 9.02 45.54
CA ARG A 65 18.05 10.25 45.60
C ARG A 65 16.64 9.97 45.07
N GLU A 66 15.64 10.19 45.92
CA GLU A 66 14.23 10.08 45.58
C GLU A 66 13.81 11.07 44.49
N ARG A 67 12.97 10.63 43.55
CA ARG A 67 12.04 11.51 42.83
C ARG A 67 10.70 10.81 42.68
N GLY A 68 9.76 11.25 43.52
CA GLY A 68 8.36 10.83 43.48
C GLY A 68 7.75 11.13 42.11
N GLY A 69 7.39 10.06 41.39
CA GLY A 69 6.62 10.11 40.17
C GLY A 69 5.16 9.74 40.42
N LEU A 70 4.30 10.14 39.47
CA LEU A 70 2.83 10.10 39.38
C LEU A 70 2.08 8.83 39.87
N LEU A 71 2.77 7.78 40.30
CA LEU A 71 2.21 6.51 40.79
C LEU A 71 1.64 6.58 42.21
N ARG A 72 1.90 7.66 42.97
CA ARG A 72 1.31 7.84 44.31
C ARG A 72 -0.15 8.30 44.28
N LEU A 73 -0.59 8.93 43.18
CA LEU A 73 -1.98 9.41 43.01
C LEU A 73 -2.97 8.28 42.69
N PHE A 74 -2.49 7.15 42.17
CA PHE A 74 -3.33 5.99 41.87
C PHE A 74 -3.61 5.12 43.10
N ARG A 75 -2.77 5.19 44.14
CA ARG A 75 -2.97 4.40 45.37
C ARG A 75 -4.02 5.01 46.30
N SER A 76 -4.21 6.33 46.28
CA SER A 76 -5.21 7.01 47.14
C SER A 76 -6.66 6.89 46.64
N ARG A 77 -6.90 6.45 45.39
CA ARG A 77 -8.27 6.17 44.88
C ARG A 77 -8.70 4.71 45.05
N ALA A 78 -7.76 3.78 45.20
CA ALA A 78 -8.06 2.37 45.46
C ALA A 78 -8.54 2.11 46.89
N GLU A 79 -8.25 3.00 47.85
CA GLU A 79 -8.75 2.90 49.23
C GLU A 79 -10.11 3.60 49.46
N ALA A 80 -10.57 4.44 48.53
CA ALA A 80 -11.87 5.12 48.63
C ALA A 80 -13.07 4.29 48.12
N ALA A 81 -12.83 3.10 47.56
CA ALA A 81 -13.87 2.23 47.00
C ALA A 81 -14.28 1.06 47.91
N LYS A 82 -13.85 1.06 49.18
CA LYS A 82 -14.19 0.00 50.16
C LYS A 82 -15.16 0.43 51.26
N THR A 83 -15.90 1.52 51.08
CA THR A 83 -16.86 1.98 52.09
C THR A 83 -18.15 2.42 51.43
N SER A 84 -19.05 1.46 51.16
CA SER A 84 -20.51 1.60 51.28
C SER A 84 -21.21 0.41 50.60
N GLU A 85 -21.37 -0.68 51.34
CA GLU A 85 -22.44 -1.66 51.13
C GLU A 85 -23.19 -1.84 52.47
N ALA A 86 -24.49 -2.18 52.36
CA ALA A 86 -25.56 -2.34 53.37
C ALA A 86 -26.37 -1.03 53.63
N GLU A 87 -27.71 -0.99 53.62
CA GLU A 87 -28.77 -1.95 54.02
C GLU A 87 -30.15 -1.38 53.52
N THR A 88 -30.97 -2.02 52.67
CA THR A 88 -32.08 -3.01 52.86
C THR A 88 -33.53 -2.47 52.77
N ALA A 89 -34.25 -2.99 51.75
CA ALA A 89 -35.67 -3.37 51.56
C ALA A 89 -36.88 -2.58 52.15
N ASN A 90 -37.90 -2.30 51.31
CA ASN A 90 -39.06 -3.18 51.02
C ASN A 90 -40.16 -2.44 50.21
N GLY A 91 -40.88 -3.11 49.29
CA GLY A 91 -42.16 -2.62 48.75
C GLY A 91 -42.56 -2.96 47.30
N THR A 92 -43.09 -4.17 47.11
CA THR A 92 -44.24 -4.60 46.25
C THR A 92 -44.35 -4.24 44.74
N ALA A 93 -44.75 -5.28 43.99
CA ALA A 93 -44.91 -5.42 42.53
C ALA A 93 -45.99 -4.57 41.82
N GLU A 94 -45.77 -4.28 40.53
CA GLU A 94 -46.73 -4.46 39.41
C GLU A 94 -45.97 -4.23 38.07
N ALA A 95 -46.35 -4.94 36.99
CA ALA A 95 -45.58 -5.15 35.76
C ALA A 95 -45.93 -4.22 34.56
N ALA A 96 -44.92 -3.77 33.81
CA ALA A 96 -44.90 -3.47 32.35
C ALA A 96 -43.48 -3.00 31.92
N PRO A 97 -43.04 -3.17 30.66
CA PRO A 97 -41.62 -3.25 30.33
C PRO A 97 -40.95 -1.87 30.33
N GLU A 98 -39.98 -1.69 31.21
CA GLU A 98 -39.09 -0.54 31.18
C GLU A 98 -37.99 -0.79 30.16
N THR A 99 -37.87 0.13 29.22
CA THR A 99 -36.71 0.31 28.35
C THR A 99 -35.45 0.36 29.19
N SER A 100 -34.65 -0.73 29.14
CA SER A 100 -33.34 -0.77 29.74
C SER A 100 -32.40 0.15 28.95
N SER A 101 -32.42 1.43 29.30
CA SER A 101 -31.32 2.37 29.07
C SER A 101 -30.15 1.90 29.94
N SER A 102 -29.44 0.85 29.50
CA SER A 102 -28.17 0.48 30.11
C SER A 102 -27.16 1.58 29.81
N GLY A 103 -26.79 2.33 30.85
CA GLY A 103 -25.88 3.48 30.79
C GLY A 103 -24.61 3.18 30.02
N GLY A 104 -24.53 3.72 28.81
CA GLY A 104 -23.30 3.84 28.04
C GLY A 104 -22.44 4.92 28.68
N GLY A 105 -21.50 4.52 29.53
CA GLY A 105 -20.51 5.44 30.08
C GLY A 105 -19.73 6.15 28.97
N LEU A 106 -19.33 7.39 29.23
CA LEU A 106 -18.57 8.30 28.34
C LEU A 106 -17.22 7.74 27.82
N LEU A 107 -16.88 6.50 28.16
CA LEU A 107 -15.66 5.80 27.76
C LEU A 107 -15.93 4.58 26.84
N ALA A 108 -17.20 4.22 26.60
CA ALA A 108 -17.57 3.12 25.71
C ALA A 108 -17.31 3.42 24.21
N GLY A 109 -17.11 4.69 23.87
CA GLY A 109 -16.78 5.14 22.51
C GLY A 109 -15.28 5.18 22.17
N LEU A 110 -14.38 4.92 23.12
CA LEU A 110 -12.93 5.10 22.90
C LEU A 110 -12.21 3.81 22.44
N PHE A 111 -12.88 2.66 22.45
CA PHE A 111 -12.34 1.38 21.96
C PHE A 111 -13.22 0.71 20.90
N SER A 112 -14.24 1.41 20.41
CA SER A 112 -14.98 1.00 19.22
C SER A 112 -14.14 1.38 18.00
N GLY A 113 -13.22 0.50 17.61
CA GLY A 113 -12.57 0.54 16.29
C GLY A 113 -13.67 0.61 15.23
N GLY A 114 -13.79 1.77 14.61
CA GLY A 114 -14.87 2.13 13.69
C GLY A 114 -14.78 1.31 12.41
N GLY A 115 -15.31 0.09 12.42
CA GLY A 115 -15.90 -0.50 11.24
C GLY A 115 -17.22 0.22 10.95
N GLY A 116 -17.14 1.49 10.55
CA GLY A 116 -18.29 2.22 10.06
C GLY A 116 -18.88 1.45 8.88
N ALA A 117 -20.19 1.22 8.88
CA ALA A 117 -20.86 0.72 7.70
C ALA A 117 -20.56 1.69 6.56
N HIS A 118 -19.84 1.23 5.54
CA HIS A 118 -19.47 2.07 4.40
C HIS A 118 -20.73 2.56 3.70
N GLU A 119 -20.73 3.85 3.33
CA GLU A 119 -21.88 4.51 2.74
C GLU A 119 -22.30 3.81 1.44
N LYS A 120 -23.61 3.69 1.22
CA LYS A 120 -24.14 3.19 -0.05
C LYS A 120 -23.64 4.10 -1.18
N GLY A 121 -22.76 3.56 -2.03
CA GLY A 121 -22.12 4.31 -3.12
C GLY A 121 -20.59 4.39 -3.02
N ALA A 122 -19.98 3.99 -1.90
CA ALA A 122 -18.53 3.78 -1.83
C ALA A 122 -18.11 2.65 -2.79
N PRO A 123 -16.92 2.68 -3.41
CA PRO A 123 -16.49 1.65 -4.37
C PRO A 123 -16.52 0.21 -3.82
N ASP A 124 -16.36 0.06 -2.52
CA ASP A 124 -16.23 -1.20 -1.78
C ASP A 124 -17.35 -1.39 -0.73
N TYR A 125 -18.50 -0.77 -0.94
CA TYR A 125 -19.62 -0.81 0.03
C TYR A 125 -20.07 -2.24 0.38
N ARG A 126 -20.01 -3.17 -0.58
CA ARG A 126 -20.44 -4.57 -0.43
C ARG A 126 -19.44 -5.36 0.42
N GLU A 127 -19.96 -6.13 1.36
CA GLU A 127 -19.19 -7.07 2.19
C GLU A 127 -19.53 -8.52 1.82
N VAL A 128 -18.53 -9.40 1.86
CA VAL A 128 -18.68 -10.84 1.60
C VAL A 128 -17.99 -11.66 2.70
N GLY A 129 -18.44 -12.91 2.85
CA GLY A 129 -17.85 -13.86 3.80
C GLY A 129 -16.63 -14.59 3.23
N PRO A 130 -15.86 -15.29 4.10
CA PRO A 130 -14.71 -16.09 3.68
C PRO A 130 -15.09 -17.13 2.62
N GLY A 131 -14.23 -17.28 1.61
CA GLY A 131 -14.44 -18.25 0.51
C GLY A 131 -15.44 -17.80 -0.56
N ALA A 132 -15.97 -16.57 -0.48
CA ALA A 132 -16.75 -15.99 -1.57
C ALA A 132 -15.91 -15.89 -2.86
N THR A 133 -16.56 -16.09 -4.00
CA THR A 133 -15.97 -15.88 -5.33
C THR A 133 -16.64 -14.67 -5.96
N LEU A 134 -15.84 -13.73 -6.44
CA LEU A 134 -16.33 -12.54 -7.12
C LEU A 134 -16.15 -12.66 -8.64
N PRO A 135 -17.10 -12.19 -9.46
CA PRO A 135 -16.86 -11.93 -10.87
C PRO A 135 -15.72 -10.93 -11.09
N TYR A 136 -15.04 -11.03 -12.23
CA TYR A 136 -14.06 -10.02 -12.63
C TYR A 136 -14.73 -8.65 -12.77
N GLY A 137 -14.04 -7.60 -12.30
CA GLY A 137 -14.57 -6.23 -12.32
C GLY A 137 -15.50 -5.89 -11.16
N GLU A 138 -15.74 -6.82 -10.25
CA GLU A 138 -16.38 -6.54 -8.97
C GLU A 138 -15.36 -6.49 -7.83
N MET A 139 -15.72 -5.75 -6.78
CA MET A 139 -14.98 -5.68 -5.53
C MET A 139 -15.92 -5.92 -4.34
N ALA A 140 -15.37 -6.45 -3.26
CA ALA A 140 -16.04 -6.52 -1.97
C ALA A 140 -15.06 -6.44 -0.82
N ARG A 141 -15.55 -6.00 0.34
CA ARG A 141 -14.84 -6.09 1.61
C ARG A 141 -14.96 -7.49 2.19
N LEU A 142 -13.86 -7.98 2.75
CA LEU A 142 -13.77 -9.23 3.48
C LEU A 142 -13.17 -8.94 4.86
N CYS A 143 -14.05 -8.85 5.85
CA CYS A 143 -13.69 -8.51 7.22
C CYS A 143 -13.47 -9.78 8.08
N GLY A 144 -12.73 -9.65 9.17
CA GLY A 144 -12.54 -10.75 10.14
C GLY A 144 -11.68 -11.93 9.65
N VAL A 145 -11.00 -11.77 8.51
CA VAL A 145 -10.05 -12.77 7.98
C VAL A 145 -8.62 -12.29 8.22
N PRO A 146 -7.80 -13.02 8.99
CA PRO A 146 -6.41 -12.67 9.21
C PRO A 146 -5.61 -12.84 7.90
N ALA A 147 -4.60 -11.99 7.70
CA ALA A 147 -3.87 -11.87 6.44
C ALA A 147 -3.21 -13.19 5.99
N GLU A 148 -2.81 -14.02 6.94
CA GLU A 148 -2.18 -15.33 6.73
C GLU A 148 -3.12 -16.33 6.03
N ARG A 149 -4.44 -16.10 6.08
CA ARG A 149 -5.45 -16.92 5.40
C ARG A 149 -5.84 -16.39 4.01
N LEU A 150 -5.31 -15.25 3.58
CA LEU A 150 -5.63 -14.65 2.28
C LEU A 150 -4.77 -15.22 1.14
N GLY A 151 -3.72 -15.96 1.47
CA GLY A 151 -2.75 -16.50 0.51
C GLY A 151 -1.37 -15.87 0.67
N ALA A 152 -0.56 -15.94 -0.39
CA ALA A 152 0.80 -15.43 -0.35
C ALA A 152 0.81 -13.91 -0.54
N ARG A 153 1.51 -13.18 0.32
CA ARG A 153 1.78 -11.75 0.08
C ARG A 153 2.78 -11.59 -1.07
N ILE A 154 2.33 -11.09 -2.20
CA ILE A 154 3.13 -10.97 -3.42
C ILE A 154 3.69 -9.56 -3.64
N ALA A 155 3.08 -8.52 -3.06
CA ALA A 155 3.58 -7.15 -3.16
C ALA A 155 3.19 -6.30 -1.95
N ARG A 156 3.90 -5.18 -1.77
CA ARG A 156 3.60 -4.15 -0.76
C ARG A 156 3.84 -2.77 -1.35
N TYR A 157 3.03 -1.80 -0.96
CA TYR A 157 3.23 -0.39 -1.28
C TYR A 157 2.96 0.53 -0.07
N PRO A 158 3.85 1.47 0.25
CA PRO A 158 5.23 1.56 -0.25
C PRO A 158 6.05 0.32 0.13
N GLU A 159 7.14 0.03 -0.59
CA GLU A 159 7.96 -1.17 -0.34
C GLU A 159 8.47 -1.27 1.12
N ARG A 160 8.68 -0.12 1.77
CA ARG A 160 9.10 -0.01 3.16
C ARG A 160 8.07 0.79 3.95
N GLY A 161 7.83 0.35 5.20
CA GLY A 161 6.94 1.03 6.12
C GLY A 161 5.51 0.48 6.14
N ARG A 162 4.59 1.32 6.61
CA ARG A 162 3.14 1.04 6.64
C ARG A 162 2.53 1.39 5.29
N GLY A 163 1.47 0.68 4.92
CA GLY A 163 0.77 0.87 3.65
C GLY A 163 0.01 -0.39 3.26
N TYR A 164 -0.22 -0.53 1.97
CA TYR A 164 -1.00 -1.61 1.39
C TYR A 164 -0.16 -2.86 1.15
N ALA A 165 -0.81 -4.02 1.26
CA ALA A 165 -0.22 -5.29 0.84
C ALA A 165 -1.19 -6.05 -0.06
N LEU A 166 -0.64 -6.60 -1.14
CA LEU A 166 -1.35 -7.44 -2.10
C LEU A 166 -1.05 -8.91 -1.81
N HIS A 167 -2.09 -9.71 -1.70
CA HIS A 167 -2.04 -11.15 -1.49
C HIS A 167 -2.70 -11.89 -2.64
N ASP A 168 -2.13 -13.03 -3.00
CA ASP A 168 -2.60 -13.91 -4.05
C ASP A 168 -3.02 -15.26 -3.46
N SER A 169 -4.26 -15.67 -3.72
CA SER A 169 -4.81 -16.94 -3.25
C SER A 169 -4.17 -18.16 -3.91
N ALA A 170 -3.62 -18.02 -5.12
CA ALA A 170 -3.00 -19.12 -5.87
C ALA A 170 -1.84 -18.59 -6.73
N PRO A 171 -0.72 -18.17 -6.10
CA PRO A 171 0.46 -17.67 -6.80
C PRO A 171 1.06 -18.74 -7.72
N GLY A 172 1.64 -18.30 -8.84
CA GLY A 172 2.26 -19.19 -9.83
C GLY A 172 1.27 -19.81 -10.83
N THR A 173 -0.02 -19.50 -10.73
CA THR A 173 -1.02 -19.89 -11.73
C THR A 173 -1.25 -18.77 -12.76
N SER A 174 -1.71 -19.14 -13.96
CA SER A 174 -2.03 -18.18 -15.03
C SER A 174 -3.51 -17.80 -15.11
N GLY A 175 -4.39 -18.49 -14.36
CA GLY A 175 -5.83 -18.26 -14.38
C GLY A 175 -6.30 -17.12 -13.47
N PRO A 176 -7.53 -16.61 -13.67
CA PRO A 176 -8.16 -15.69 -12.73
C PRO A 176 -8.37 -16.34 -11.36
N ARG A 177 -8.06 -15.60 -10.30
CA ARG A 177 -8.19 -16.04 -8.91
C ARG A 177 -8.49 -14.85 -8.01
N SER A 178 -8.76 -15.13 -6.73
CA SER A 178 -8.98 -14.06 -5.76
C SER A 178 -7.65 -13.41 -5.40
N LEU A 179 -7.61 -12.09 -5.52
CA LEU A 179 -6.54 -11.24 -5.06
C LEU A 179 -7.09 -10.38 -3.91
N PHE A 180 -6.29 -10.19 -2.87
CA PHE A 180 -6.70 -9.46 -1.69
C PHE A 180 -5.77 -8.29 -1.42
N LEU A 181 -6.35 -7.11 -1.25
CA LEU A 181 -5.64 -5.94 -0.76
C LEU A 181 -5.91 -5.78 0.73
N THR A 182 -4.89 -5.40 1.49
CA THR A 182 -4.94 -5.15 2.93
C THR A 182 -4.19 -3.86 3.25
N GLY A 183 -4.34 -3.34 4.47
CA GLY A 183 -3.72 -2.08 4.89
C GLY A 183 -4.70 -0.89 4.95
N PHE A 184 -6.00 -1.18 4.95
CA PHE A 184 -7.08 -0.20 5.05
C PHE A 184 -7.42 0.12 6.50
N ASP A 185 -7.99 1.31 6.74
CA ASP A 185 -8.28 1.84 8.07
C ASP A 185 -9.38 1.07 8.81
N ASP A 186 -10.32 0.49 8.06
CA ASP A 186 -11.38 -0.37 8.62
C ASP A 186 -10.89 -1.80 8.96
N GLY A 187 -9.63 -2.13 8.65
CA GLY A 187 -9.04 -3.44 8.89
C GLY A 187 -9.57 -4.57 8.00
N CYS A 188 -10.42 -4.28 7.03
CA CYS A 188 -10.98 -5.28 6.11
C CYS A 188 -10.13 -5.42 4.84
N ALA A 189 -10.00 -6.64 4.35
CA ALA A 189 -9.38 -6.86 3.04
C ALA A 189 -10.34 -6.44 1.92
N ARG A 190 -9.82 -5.94 0.81
CA ARG A 190 -10.58 -5.77 -0.44
C ARG A 190 -10.30 -6.97 -1.33
N GLN A 191 -11.32 -7.75 -1.61
CA GLN A 191 -11.26 -8.86 -2.53
C GLN A 191 -11.61 -8.39 -3.93
N VAL A 192 -10.80 -8.77 -4.89
CA VAL A 192 -11.04 -8.62 -6.34
C VAL A 192 -10.64 -9.91 -7.04
N THR A 193 -11.15 -10.12 -8.25
CA THR A 193 -10.79 -11.26 -9.09
C THR A 193 -9.92 -10.81 -10.25
N GLY A 194 -8.85 -11.55 -10.55
CA GLY A 194 -7.98 -11.30 -11.70
C GLY A 194 -6.86 -12.32 -11.80
N ALA A 195 -6.12 -12.30 -12.91
CA ALA A 195 -4.93 -13.12 -13.09
C ALA A 195 -3.65 -12.44 -12.57
N LEU A 196 -3.65 -11.12 -12.42
CA LEU A 196 -2.54 -10.36 -11.87
C LEU A 196 -3.05 -9.02 -11.35
N ALA A 197 -2.46 -8.52 -10.26
CA ALA A 197 -2.60 -7.12 -9.87
C ALA A 197 -1.22 -6.50 -9.63
N ILE A 198 -1.06 -5.24 -10.01
CA ILE A 198 0.20 -4.51 -9.92
C ILE A 198 -0.06 -3.16 -9.27
N PHE A 199 0.84 -2.75 -8.37
CA PHE A 199 0.87 -1.39 -7.84
C PHE A 199 1.51 -0.43 -8.85
N GLY A 200 0.82 0.65 -9.18
CA GLY A 200 1.29 1.75 -10.01
C GLY A 200 1.48 3.02 -9.18
N THR A 201 2.64 3.67 -9.30
CA THR A 201 2.92 4.88 -8.53
C THR A 201 2.20 6.11 -9.11
N PRO A 202 1.93 7.14 -8.30
CA PRO A 202 1.52 8.45 -8.81
C PRO A 202 2.47 8.98 -9.88
N GLU A 203 3.77 8.76 -9.72
CA GLU A 203 4.78 9.17 -10.70
C GLU A 203 4.57 8.51 -12.06
N MET A 204 4.39 7.19 -12.10
CA MET A 204 4.11 6.46 -13.34
C MET A 204 2.81 6.95 -13.98
N HIS A 205 1.77 7.17 -13.17
CA HIS A 205 0.51 7.71 -13.64
C HIS A 205 0.69 9.10 -14.29
N GLU A 206 1.40 10.03 -13.65
CA GLU A 206 1.63 11.37 -14.23
C GLU A 206 2.47 11.33 -15.51
N GLN A 207 3.46 10.44 -15.60
CA GLN A 207 4.26 10.25 -16.81
C GLN A 207 3.39 9.80 -17.99
N LEU A 208 2.48 8.85 -17.77
CA LEU A 208 1.54 8.40 -18.79
C LEU A 208 0.49 9.46 -19.11
N ARG A 209 0.00 10.16 -18.08
CA ARG A 209 -1.15 11.06 -18.19
C ARG A 209 -0.82 12.45 -18.72
N TYR A 210 0.38 12.95 -18.50
CA TYR A 210 0.81 14.26 -19.01
C TYR A 210 1.94 14.16 -20.04
N GLY A 211 2.43 12.96 -20.32
CA GLY A 211 3.30 12.68 -21.47
C GLY A 211 2.55 12.80 -22.79
N LEU A 212 3.26 12.70 -23.92
CA LEU A 212 2.65 12.65 -25.25
C LEU A 212 2.47 11.19 -25.68
N PRO A 213 1.32 10.78 -26.27
CA PRO A 213 0.11 11.54 -26.56
C PRO A 213 -0.97 11.35 -25.47
N SER A 214 -1.02 12.22 -24.47
CA SER A 214 -1.95 12.12 -23.32
C SER A 214 -3.44 12.31 -23.67
N ASP A 215 -3.74 12.99 -24.77
CA ASP A 215 -5.10 13.38 -25.15
C ASP A 215 -5.96 12.22 -25.68
N THR A 216 -5.36 11.06 -25.97
CA THR A 216 -6.08 9.91 -26.56
C THR A 216 -6.63 8.93 -25.52
N ILE A 217 -6.26 9.07 -24.24
CA ILE A 217 -6.67 8.17 -23.16
C ILE A 217 -7.89 8.76 -22.44
N PRO A 218 -9.07 8.11 -22.49
CA PRO A 218 -10.26 8.58 -21.78
C PRO A 218 -10.02 8.71 -20.28
N TYR A 219 -10.69 9.68 -19.64
CA TYR A 219 -10.66 9.82 -18.18
C TYR A 219 -11.50 8.75 -17.50
N SER A 220 -10.89 8.01 -16.57
CA SER A 220 -11.58 7.05 -15.73
C SER A 220 -12.05 7.66 -14.38
N ALA A 221 -12.81 6.90 -13.60
CA ALA A 221 -13.21 7.32 -12.25
C ALA A 221 -11.98 7.44 -11.34
N SER A 222 -11.01 6.54 -11.49
CA SER A 222 -9.72 6.57 -10.81
C SER A 222 -8.89 7.80 -11.17
N ASP A 223 -8.88 8.21 -12.45
CA ASP A 223 -8.21 9.46 -12.87
C ASP A 223 -8.84 10.69 -12.23
N ALA A 224 -10.18 10.76 -12.24
CA ALA A 224 -10.91 11.88 -11.65
C ALA A 224 -10.69 11.96 -10.14
N ALA A 225 -10.61 10.82 -9.45
CA ALA A 225 -10.28 10.76 -8.04
C ALA A 225 -8.83 11.19 -7.78
N TYR A 226 -7.88 10.77 -8.64
CA TYR A 226 -6.48 11.16 -8.54
C TYR A 226 -6.29 12.66 -8.69
N GLU A 227 -6.94 13.29 -9.67
CA GLU A 227 -6.88 14.74 -9.84
C GLU A 227 -7.36 15.51 -8.60
N ARG A 228 -8.35 14.99 -7.86
CA ARG A 228 -8.83 15.59 -6.60
C ARG A 228 -7.78 15.48 -5.50
N VAL A 229 -7.23 14.29 -5.27
CA VAL A 229 -6.18 14.07 -4.25
C VAL A 229 -4.95 14.91 -4.58
N LYS A 230 -4.50 14.86 -5.83
CA LYS A 230 -3.36 15.64 -6.31
C LYS A 230 -3.58 17.14 -6.11
N GLN A 231 -4.78 17.67 -6.39
CA GLN A 231 -5.09 19.08 -6.13
C GLN A 231 -4.96 19.41 -4.63
N GLN A 232 -5.44 18.53 -3.75
CA GLN A 232 -5.37 18.72 -2.30
C GLN A 232 -3.94 18.67 -1.76
N VAL A 233 -3.15 17.68 -2.18
CA VAL A 233 -1.77 17.47 -1.69
C VAL A 233 -0.77 18.42 -2.36
N CYS A 234 -0.88 18.57 -3.69
CA CYS A 234 0.09 19.27 -4.51
C CYS A 234 -0.26 20.75 -4.73
N GLY A 235 -1.53 21.12 -4.63
CA GLY A 235 -2.00 22.49 -4.89
C GLY A 235 -1.97 22.89 -6.36
N THR A 236 -1.91 21.91 -7.28
CA THR A 236 -1.84 22.13 -8.73
C THR A 236 -3.22 22.08 -9.37
N GLY A 237 -3.38 22.76 -10.50
CA GLY A 237 -4.59 22.68 -11.31
C GLY A 237 -4.76 21.31 -11.98
N ARG A 238 -5.96 21.04 -12.49
CA ARG A 238 -6.24 19.81 -13.25
C ARG A 238 -5.32 19.70 -14.47
N GLY A 239 -4.89 18.48 -14.78
CA GLY A 239 -4.03 18.23 -15.95
C GLY A 239 -2.59 18.77 -15.81
N LYS A 240 -2.18 19.18 -14.60
CA LYS A 240 -0.81 19.61 -14.31
C LYS A 240 -0.11 18.61 -13.37
N PRO A 241 1.18 18.31 -13.58
CA PRO A 241 1.92 17.41 -12.72
C PRO A 241 2.08 17.96 -11.30
N CYS A 242 2.18 17.10 -10.30
CA CYS A 242 2.37 17.46 -8.89
C CYS A 242 3.74 18.11 -8.63
N GLY A 243 4.74 17.78 -9.44
CA GLY A 243 6.10 18.32 -9.33
C GLY A 243 6.78 17.94 -8.00
N ARG A 244 7.34 18.93 -7.30
CA ARG A 244 8.18 18.69 -6.09
C ARG A 244 7.46 18.00 -4.93
N ARG A 245 6.12 17.98 -4.91
CA ARG A 245 5.32 17.35 -3.85
C ARG A 245 4.94 15.90 -4.17
N LEU A 246 5.37 15.36 -5.31
CA LEU A 246 5.05 14.00 -5.72
C LEU A 246 5.48 12.95 -4.69
N ASN A 247 6.66 13.12 -4.09
CA ASN A 247 7.14 12.26 -2.99
C ASN A 247 6.27 12.30 -1.72
N ARG A 248 5.45 13.34 -1.55
CA ARG A 248 4.47 13.38 -0.45
C ARG A 248 3.23 12.59 -0.85
N LEU A 249 2.72 12.81 -2.07
CA LEU A 249 1.58 12.09 -2.62
C LEU A 249 1.83 10.57 -2.67
N SER A 250 3.01 10.12 -3.10
CA SER A 250 3.36 8.70 -3.20
C SER A 250 3.55 7.98 -1.86
N ARG A 251 3.33 8.63 -0.71
CA ARG A 251 3.45 7.96 0.61
C ARG A 251 2.22 7.13 0.94
N ASP A 252 1.07 7.61 0.51
CA ASP A 252 -0.25 7.09 0.87
C ASP A 252 -1.11 6.80 -0.36
N THR A 253 -0.71 7.30 -1.54
CA THR A 253 -1.47 7.19 -2.78
C THR A 253 -0.85 6.18 -3.73
N VAL A 254 -1.67 5.24 -4.24
CA VAL A 254 -1.23 4.24 -5.21
C VAL A 254 -2.38 3.80 -6.11
N PHE A 255 -2.06 3.50 -7.36
CA PHE A 255 -2.97 2.82 -8.26
C PHE A 255 -2.79 1.31 -8.16
N VAL A 256 -3.88 0.57 -8.31
CA VAL A 256 -3.84 -0.90 -8.45
C VAL A 256 -4.47 -1.24 -9.77
N THR A 257 -3.69 -1.82 -10.67
CA THR A 257 -4.18 -2.32 -11.97
C THR A 257 -4.38 -3.81 -11.87
N VAL A 258 -5.62 -4.27 -12.03
CA VAL A 258 -6.03 -5.68 -12.00
C VAL A 258 -6.27 -6.14 -13.43
N TYR A 259 -5.54 -7.14 -13.88
CA TYR A 259 -5.66 -7.73 -15.21
C TYR A 259 -6.55 -8.97 -15.16
N GLU A 260 -7.46 -9.10 -16.13
CA GLU A 260 -8.33 -10.28 -16.21
C GLU A 260 -7.51 -11.56 -16.46
N ARG A 261 -6.55 -11.48 -17.39
CA ARG A 261 -5.73 -12.60 -17.87
C ARG A 261 -4.33 -12.11 -18.23
N TYR A 262 -3.34 -13.00 -18.21
CA TYR A 262 -1.99 -12.68 -18.70
C TYR A 262 -2.01 -12.38 -20.22
N GLY A 263 -1.28 -11.34 -20.63
CA GLY A 263 -1.16 -10.93 -22.04
C GLY A 263 -2.42 -10.28 -22.63
N GLY A 264 -3.48 -10.10 -21.85
CA GLY A 264 -4.69 -9.39 -22.27
C GLY A 264 -4.58 -7.87 -22.12
N ASP A 265 -5.48 -7.16 -22.80
CA ASP A 265 -5.65 -5.70 -22.73
C ASP A 265 -6.77 -5.25 -21.78
N THR A 266 -7.52 -6.21 -21.24
CA THR A 266 -8.63 -5.95 -20.32
C THR A 266 -8.12 -5.86 -18.89
N TYR A 267 -8.18 -4.64 -18.34
CA TYR A 267 -7.80 -4.33 -16.97
C TYR A 267 -8.86 -3.48 -16.25
N ARG A 268 -8.73 -3.39 -14.94
CA ARG A 268 -9.50 -2.49 -14.07
C ARG A 268 -8.52 -1.76 -13.15
N ASN A 269 -8.68 -0.44 -13.02
CA ASN A 269 -7.88 0.34 -12.10
C ASN A 269 -8.66 0.64 -10.81
N MET A 270 -7.89 0.80 -9.74
CA MET A 270 -8.35 1.24 -8.44
C MET A 270 -7.40 2.34 -7.95
N LEU A 271 -7.93 3.38 -7.33
CA LEU A 271 -7.12 4.37 -6.63
C LEU A 271 -7.26 4.18 -5.13
N LEU A 272 -6.13 3.97 -4.47
CA LEU A 272 -6.02 3.93 -3.01
C LEU A 272 -5.35 5.20 -2.51
N HIS A 273 -5.84 5.72 -1.38
CA HIS A 273 -5.26 6.88 -0.71
C HIS A 273 -5.64 6.84 0.78
N ASP A 274 -4.69 7.12 1.67
CA ASP A 274 -4.92 7.28 3.12
C ASP A 274 -5.75 6.15 3.76
N GLY A 275 -5.45 4.90 3.41
CA GLY A 275 -6.12 3.74 4.02
C GLY A 275 -7.51 3.43 3.46
N ASP A 276 -7.91 4.07 2.36
CA ASP A 276 -9.23 3.93 1.73
C ASP A 276 -9.16 3.65 0.21
N VAL A 277 -10.26 3.12 -0.32
CA VAL A 277 -10.50 3.01 -1.77
C VAL A 277 -11.29 4.23 -2.24
N LEU A 278 -10.65 5.13 -3.00
CA LEU A 278 -11.31 6.35 -3.47
C LEU A 278 -12.08 6.15 -4.78
N ALA A 279 -11.66 5.19 -5.60
CA ALA A 279 -12.30 4.87 -6.85
C ALA A 279 -11.93 3.46 -7.30
N TYR A 280 -12.84 2.84 -8.04
CA TYR A 280 -12.62 1.60 -8.75
C TYR A 280 -13.33 1.69 -10.11
N ASP A 281 -12.61 1.38 -11.19
CA ASP A 281 -13.14 1.42 -12.55
C ASP A 281 -13.94 0.14 -12.90
N GLY A 282 -14.49 -0.53 -11.87
CA GLY A 282 -15.32 -1.73 -11.94
C GLY A 282 -16.81 -1.45 -12.15
N GLY A 283 -17.56 -2.52 -12.43
CA GLY A 283 -18.99 -2.48 -12.80
C GLY A 283 -19.93 -2.46 -11.61
#